data_AF-A0ABD8AUU2-F1
#
_entry.id   AF-A0ABD8AUU2-F1
#
_cell.length_a   1.000
_cell.length_b   1.000
_cell.length_c   1.000
_cell.angle_alpha   90.00
_cell.angle_beta   90.00
_cell.angle_gamma   90.00
#
_symmetry.space_group_name_H-M   'P 1'
#
loop_
_entity.id
_entity.type
_entity.pdbx_description
1 polymer ?
#
loop_
_entity_poly.entity_id
_entity_poly.type
_entity_poly.pdbx_seq_one_letter_code
_entity_poly.pdbx_strand_id
1 'polypeptide(L)' 'MIIMAVLFISAGLMFIVYPHKVTDASEKQITERVIMSRWVGGSLIALSCLFLIMGTIQLLDQASHHIGH' A
#
# COMPACT_ATOMS: atom_id res chain seq x y z
N MET A 1 -13.40 -3.91 -2.17
CA MET A 1 -12.08 -4.04 -1.52
C MET A 1 -10.92 -4.09 -2.52
N ILE A 2 -11.03 -4.87 -3.60
CA ILE A 2 -9.97 -5.02 -4.62
C ILE A 2 -9.52 -3.69 -5.25
N ILE A 3 -10.45 -2.79 -5.61
CA ILE A 3 -10.10 -1.47 -6.19
C ILE A 3 -9.20 -0.66 -5.23
N MET A 4 -9.52 -0.62 -3.94
CA MET A 4 -8.72 0.09 -2.94
C MET A 4 -7.33 -0.53 -2.77
N ALA A 5 -7.23 -1.87 -2.81
CA ALA A 5 -5.94 -2.56 -2.77
C ALA A 5 -5.05 -2.18 -3.96
N VAL A 6 -5.62 -2.14 -5.18
CA VAL A 6 -4.89 -1.72 -6.39
C VAL A 6 -4.40 -0.27 -6.28
N LEU A 7 -5.23 0.63 -5.73
CA LEU A 7 -4.85 2.03 -5.49
C LEU A 7 -3.72 2.14 -4.45
N PHE A 8 -3.77 1.37 -3.36
CA PHE A 8 -2.71 1.39 -2.35
C PHE A 8 -1.40 0.78 -2.85
N ILE A 9 -1.44 -0.28 -3.65
CA ILE A 9 -0.24 -0.87 -4.27
C ILE A 9 0.40 0.13 -5.23
N SER A 10 -0.39 0.74 -6.13
CA SER A 10 0.13 1.71 -7.10
C SER A 10 0.73 2.94 -6.41
N ALA A 11 0.06 3.49 -5.39
CA ALA A 11 0.60 4.58 -4.58
C ALA A 11 1.88 4.15 -3.82
N GLY A 12 1.88 2.98 -3.18
CA GLY A 12 3.03 2.46 -2.46
C GLY A 12 4.27 2.28 -3.36
N LEU A 13 4.08 1.75 -4.56
CA LEU A 13 5.14 1.64 -5.58
C LEU A 13 5.67 3.02 -5.99
N MET A 14 4.81 4.02 -6.16
CA MET A 14 5.23 5.38 -6.48
C MET A 14 6.11 5.99 -5.39
N PHE A 15 5.79 5.77 -4.11
CA PHE A 15 6.60 6.21 -2.96
C PHE A 15 7.95 5.50 -2.84
N ILE A 16 8.07 4.25 -3.33
CA ILE A 16 9.33 3.49 -3.33
C ILE A 16 10.23 3.89 -4.51
N VAL A 17 9.64 4.04 -5.69
CA VAL A 17 10.37 4.17 -6.96
C VAL A 17 10.75 5.62 -7.27
N TYR A 18 10.02 6.62 -6.77
CA TYR A 18 10.24 8.01 -7.15
C TYR A 18 11.26 8.71 -6.22
N PRO A 19 12.55 8.85 -6.62
CA PRO A 19 13.47 9.69 -5.88
C PRO A 19 13.01 11.15 -6.03
N HIS A 20 12.53 11.74 -4.95
CA HIS A 20 12.23 13.17 -4.90
C HIS A 20 13.54 13.94 -5.10
N LYS A 21 13.82 14.38 -6.34
CA LYS A 21 14.92 15.31 -6.61
C LYS A 21 14.48 16.68 -6.12
N VAL A 22 14.90 17.02 -4.90
CA VAL A 22 14.71 18.37 -4.35
C VAL A 22 15.98 19.13 -4.67
N THR A 23 15.92 20.00 -5.68
CA THR A 23 16.92 21.07 -5.86
C THR A 23 16.81 21.97 -4.64
N ASP A 24 17.92 22.22 -3.93
CA ASP A 24 18.02 23.08 -2.72
C ASP A 24 17.73 22.46 -1.33
N ALA A 25 17.84 21.14 -1.14
CA ALA A 25 17.79 20.52 0.19
C ALA A 25 19.16 19.96 0.63
N SER A 26 19.47 20.04 1.93
CA SER A 26 20.68 19.41 2.51
C SER A 26 20.66 17.89 2.28
N GLU A 27 21.81 17.27 1.96
CA GLU A 27 21.93 15.82 1.72
C GLU A 27 21.32 14.97 2.84
N LYS A 28 21.43 15.42 4.09
CA LYS A 28 20.83 14.74 5.24
C LYS A 28 19.30 14.74 5.16
N GLN A 29 18.71 15.88 4.81
CA GLN A 29 17.27 16.05 4.64
C GLN A 29 16.74 15.24 3.46
N ILE A 30 17.48 15.17 2.35
CA ILE A 30 17.14 14.35 1.19
C ILE A 30 17.15 12.86 1.59
N THR A 31 18.19 12.42 2.30
CA THR A 31 18.35 11.03 2.74
C THR A 31 17.24 10.60 3.70
N GLU A 32 16.95 11.39 4.73
CA GLU A 32 15.86 11.10 5.68
C GLU A 32 14.50 11.04 4.97
N ARG A 33 14.25 11.92 4.00
CA ARG A 33 12.99 11.94 3.24
C ARG A 33 12.84 10.74 2.31
N VAL A 34 13.93 10.28 1.68
CA VAL A 34 13.93 9.06 0.86
C VAL A 34 13.66 7.82 1.73
N ILE A 35 14.30 7.75 2.90
CA ILE A 35 14.05 6.66 3.87
C ILE A 35 12.59 6.69 4.30
N MET A 36 12.08 7.84 4.73
CA MET A 36 10.68 8.01 5.14
C MET A 36 9.71 7.64 4.01
N SER A 37 9.98 8.08 2.78
CA SER A 37 9.18 7.73 1.59
C SER A 37 9.12 6.22 1.36
N ARG A 38 10.25 5.52 1.48
CA ARG A 38 10.30 4.05 1.36
C ARG A 38 9.52 3.35 2.48
N TRP A 39 9.60 3.85 3.72
CA TRP A 39 8.81 3.33 4.83
C TRP A 39 7.30 3.49 4.58
N VAL A 40 6.87 4.69 4.15
CA VAL A 40 5.47 4.97 3.80
C VAL A 40 5.00 4.05 2.67
N GLY A 41 5.79 3.92 1.59
CA GLY A 41 5.48 3.03 0.48
C GLY A 41 5.39 1.56 0.89
N GLY A 42 6.31 1.09 1.74
CA GLY A 42 6.28 -0.26 2.30
C GLY A 42 5.03 -0.51 3.16
N SER A 43 4.66 0.44 4.02
CA SER A 43 3.44 0.34 4.84
C SER A 43 2.16 0.31 3.99
N LEU A 44 2.10 1.09 2.90
CA LEU A 44 0.97 1.07 1.95
C LEU A 44 0.80 -0.30 1.29
N ILE A 45 1.90 -0.94 0.88
CA ILE A 45 1.87 -2.29 0.30
C ILE A 45 1.40 -3.31 1.34
N ALA A 46 1.93 -3.25 2.57
CA ALA A 46 1.51 -4.13 3.65
C ALA A 46 0.01 -3.99 3.97
N LEU A 47 -0.50 -2.75 4.04
CA LEU A 47 -1.91 -2.48 4.26
C LEU A 47 -2.78 -3.03 3.13
N SER A 48 -2.33 -2.92 1.87
CA SER A 48 -3.04 -3.52 0.74
C SER A 48 -3.17 -5.04 0.87
N CYS A 49 -2.13 -5.74 1.32
CA CYS A 49 -2.21 -7.18 1.57
C CYS A 49 -3.30 -7.52 2.60
N LEU A 50 -3.40 -6.75 3.68
CA LEU A 50 -4.45 -6.93 4.69
C LEU A 50 -5.84 -6.71 4.10
N PHE A 51 -6.02 -5.70 3.25
CA PHE A 51 -7.29 -5.47 2.55
C PHE A 51 -7.68 -6.61 1.61
N LEU A 52 -6.72 -7.24 0.94
CA LEU A 52 -6.98 -8.42 0.11
C LEU A 52 -7.42 -9.61 0.98
N ILE A 53 -6.73 -9.87 2.09
CA ILE A 53 -7.07 -10.96 3.01
C ILE A 53 -8.50 -10.74 3.57
N MET A 54 -8.80 -9.56 4.10
CA MET A 54 -10.16 -9.25 4.56
C MET A 54 -11.19 -9.38 3.45
N GLY A 55 -10.90 -8.86 2.25
CA GLY A 55 -11.78 -8.98 1.10
C GLY A 55 -12.07 -10.44 0.73
N THR A 56 -11.07 -11.31 0.77
CA THR A 56 -11.26 -12.76 0.51
C THR A 56 -12.08 -13.44 1.59
N ILE A 57 -11.86 -13.11 2.86
CA ILE A 57 -12.64 -13.67 3.99
C ILE A 57 -14.10 -13.25 3.88
N GLN A 58 -14.37 -11.98 3.57
CA GLN A 58 -15.75 -11.49 3.36
C GLN A 58 -16.45 -12.21 2.20
N LEU A 59 -15.76 -12.39 1.07
CA LEU A 59 -16.31 -13.13 -0.06
C LEU A 59 -16.59 -14.58 0.29
N LEU A 60 -15.71 -15.23 1.05
CA LEU A 60 -15.88 -16.61 1.49
C LEU A 60 -17.04 -16.74 2.48
N ASP A 61 -17.18 -15.80 3.41
CA ASP A 61 -18.27 -15.74 4.38
C ASP A 61 -19.63 -15.59 3.68
N GLN A 62 -19.73 -14.66 2.70
CA GLN A 62 -20.93 -14.49 1.90
C GLN A 62 -21.27 -15.72 1.06
N ALA A 63 -20.26 -16.37 0.46
CA ALA A 63 -20.46 -17.59 -0.32
C ALA A 63 -20.92 -18.77 0.56
N SER A 64 -20.33 -18.92 1.76
CA SER A 64 -20.71 -19.93 2.74
C SER A 64 -22.17 -19.75 3.17
N HIS A 65 -22.59 -18.52 3.46
CA HIS A 65 -23.98 -18.22 3.83
C HIS A 65 -24.95 -18.53 2.67
N HIS A 66 -24.54 -18.29 1.43
CA HIS A 66 -25.37 -18.58 0.26
C HIS A 66 -25.52 -20.09 -0.03
N ILE A 67 -24.53 -20.91 0.33
CA ILE A 67 -24.55 -22.38 0.18
C ILE A 67 -25.25 -23.07 1.37
N GLY A 68 -25.21 -22.46 2.57
CA GLY A 68 -25.84 -22.98 3.78
C GLY A 68 -27.36 -22.78 3.86
N HIS A 69 -27.98 -22.23 2.81
CA HIS A 69 -29.41 -21.93 2.72
C HIS A 69 -30.07 -22.67 1.55
#